data_AF-A0A1R2D3T4-F1
#
_entry.id   AF-A0A1R2D3T4-F1
#
_cell.length_a   1.000
_cell.length_b   1.000
_cell.length_c   1.000
_cell.angle_alpha   90.00
_cell.angle_beta   90.00
_cell.angle_gamma   90.00
#
_symmetry.space_group_name_H-M   'P 1'
#
loop_
_entity.id
_entity.type
_entity.pdbx_description
1 polymer ?
#
loop_
_entity_poly.entity_id
_entity_poly.type
_entity_poly.pdbx_seq_one_letter_code
_entity_poly.pdbx_strand_id
1 'polypeptide(L)'
;MMNFESSITCFYCLEIAKDPVEFLCCFNICCEEHVSQLKECSFCRKPLQSRPSVVLRRMIGDLSVICELCNYKTTRSQLSTHMKICPSRLEKCLICQADIKRSEIIPHALEFHENVIIEAYYGGLAKAKGIEERKIEYRECINMSKKARIGESGKYYCGTKQIFPCKCCDGKCGKDTGCNCVDCMALDIKARGLPKGYLVNTSGNICTKNLSGKFFCMCLGENSRCGQEIQCRNCERMDKTWERYLSLL
;
A
#
# COMPACT_ATOMS: atom_id res chain seq x y z
N MET A 1 -1.91 19.11 -45.40
CA MET A 1 -2.48 18.93 -44.04
C MET A 1 -1.32 18.96 -43.07
N MET A 2 -1.33 19.82 -42.05
CA MET A 2 -0.31 19.78 -41.00
C MET A 2 -0.45 18.46 -40.23
N ASN A 3 0.63 17.70 -40.09
CA ASN A 3 0.66 16.50 -39.27
C ASN A 3 0.49 16.91 -37.81
N PHE A 4 -0.59 16.47 -37.14
CA PHE A 4 -0.85 16.77 -35.73
C PHE A 4 0.35 16.45 -34.82
N GLU A 5 1.08 15.37 -35.11
CA GLU A 5 2.26 14.97 -34.34
C GLU A 5 3.37 16.04 -34.33
N SER A 6 3.54 16.77 -35.43
CA SER A 6 4.53 17.86 -35.50
C SER A 6 4.23 18.99 -34.51
N SER A 7 2.95 19.18 -34.15
CA SER A 7 2.52 20.23 -33.22
C SER A 7 2.70 19.84 -31.74
N ILE A 8 3.06 18.60 -31.43
CA ILE A 8 3.30 18.11 -30.07
C ILE A 8 4.71 17.52 -29.90
N THR A 9 5.54 17.62 -30.93
CA THR A 9 6.91 17.14 -30.94
C THR A 9 7.84 18.17 -30.32
N CYS A 10 8.73 17.72 -29.43
CA CYS A 10 9.79 18.55 -28.89
C CYS A 10 10.80 18.86 -30.00
N PHE A 11 11.07 20.14 -30.25
CA PHE A 11 12.02 20.51 -31.30
C PHE A 11 13.48 20.10 -31.03
N TYR A 12 13.82 19.77 -29.78
CA TYR A 12 15.18 19.40 -29.38
C TYR A 12 15.46 17.92 -29.60
N CYS A 13 14.63 17.02 -29.05
CA CYS A 13 14.80 15.58 -29.22
C CYS A 13 14.03 14.98 -30.41
N LEU A 14 13.17 15.76 -31.07
CA LEU A 14 12.34 15.34 -32.20
C LEU A 14 11.36 14.20 -31.90
N GLU A 15 11.08 13.97 -30.61
CA GLU A 15 10.05 13.03 -30.14
C GLU A 15 8.83 13.76 -29.58
N ILE A 16 7.72 13.04 -29.40
CA ILE A 16 6.55 13.56 -28.69
C ILE A 16 6.98 14.07 -27.31
N ALA A 17 6.75 15.35 -27.05
CA ALA A 17 7.30 16.04 -25.90
C ALA A 17 6.90 15.36 -24.57
N LYS A 18 7.89 15.14 -23.71
CA LYS A 18 7.70 14.66 -22.34
C LYS A 18 7.62 15.86 -21.42
N ASP A 19 6.53 15.94 -20.64
CA ASP A 19 6.24 17.09 -19.77
C ASP A 19 6.33 18.44 -20.53
N PRO A 20 5.54 18.63 -21.62
CA PRO A 20 5.70 19.74 -22.54
C PRO A 20 5.68 21.11 -21.86
N VAL A 21 6.59 21.96 -22.31
CA VAL A 21 6.74 23.37 -21.96
C VAL A 21 6.61 24.20 -23.24
N GLU A 22 5.82 25.26 -23.17
CA GLU A 22 5.62 26.23 -24.26
C GLU A 22 6.55 27.44 -24.07
N PHE A 23 7.21 27.87 -25.14
CA PHE A 23 7.94 29.13 -25.16
C PHE A 23 6.99 30.32 -25.35
N LEU A 24 7.08 31.33 -24.48
CA LEU A 24 6.20 32.51 -24.55
C LEU A 24 6.52 33.40 -25.76
N CYS A 25 7.73 33.29 -26.30
CA CYS A 25 8.18 34.13 -27.41
C CYS A 25 7.65 33.71 -28.79
N CYS A 26 7.35 32.42 -28.98
CA CYS A 26 6.99 31.85 -30.29
C CYS A 26 6.08 30.62 -30.23
N PHE A 27 5.63 30.22 -29.03
CA PHE A 27 4.74 29.08 -28.78
C PHE A 27 5.27 27.71 -29.24
N ASN A 28 6.57 27.59 -29.48
CA ASN A 28 7.20 26.29 -29.74
C ASN A 28 7.23 25.45 -28.45
N ILE A 29 7.20 24.13 -28.64
CA ILE A 29 7.09 23.15 -27.55
C ILE A 29 8.41 22.42 -27.36
N CYS A 30 8.81 22.26 -26.11
CA CYS A 30 10.00 21.53 -25.70
C CYS A 30 9.68 20.60 -24.52
N CYS A 31 10.48 19.54 -24.31
CA CYS A 31 10.44 18.80 -23.06
C CYS A 31 10.97 19.67 -21.92
N GLU A 32 10.39 19.57 -20.73
CA GLU A 32 10.84 20.33 -19.55
C GLU A 32 12.34 20.13 -19.26
N GLU A 33 12.85 18.92 -19.41
CA GLU A 33 14.28 18.60 -19.22
C GLU A 33 15.19 19.31 -20.24
N HIS A 34 14.74 19.50 -21.49
CA HIS A 34 15.51 20.15 -22.55
C HIS A 34 15.50 21.67 -22.45
N VAL A 35 14.48 22.28 -21.83
CA VAL A 35 14.43 23.74 -21.60
C VAL A 35 15.62 24.20 -20.76
N SER A 36 16.02 23.39 -19.76
CA SER A 36 17.15 23.71 -18.87
C SER A 36 18.50 23.86 -19.59
N GLN A 37 18.63 23.28 -20.79
CA GLN A 37 19.86 23.30 -21.59
C GLN A 37 19.95 24.54 -22.49
N LEU A 38 18.90 25.36 -22.55
CA LEU A 38 18.78 26.48 -23.47
C LEU A 38 18.90 27.81 -22.72
N LYS A 39 19.69 28.74 -23.25
CA LYS A 39 19.81 30.11 -22.72
C LYS A 39 18.89 31.09 -23.45
N GLU A 40 18.58 30.80 -24.71
CA GLU A 40 17.75 31.60 -25.60
C GLU A 40 16.89 30.68 -26.47
N CYS A 41 15.82 31.23 -27.06
CA CYS A 41 14.98 30.46 -27.97
C CYS A 41 15.70 30.21 -29.30
N SER A 42 15.92 28.94 -29.66
CA SER A 42 16.61 28.55 -30.91
C SER A 42 15.91 29.00 -32.20
N PHE A 43 14.62 29.37 -32.14
CA PHE A 43 13.85 29.80 -33.31
C PHE A 43 13.89 31.31 -33.53
N CYS A 44 13.68 32.10 -32.47
CA CYS A 44 13.54 33.55 -32.59
C CYS A 44 14.64 34.35 -31.88
N ARG A 45 15.60 33.66 -31.22
CA ARG A 45 16.75 34.23 -30.51
C ARG A 45 16.38 35.24 -29.41
N LYS A 46 15.13 35.20 -28.93
CA LYS A 46 14.68 36.00 -27.78
C LYS A 46 15.09 35.32 -26.47
N PRO A 47 15.23 36.09 -25.37
CA PRO A 47 15.46 35.53 -24.04
C PRO A 47 14.43 34.44 -23.72
N LEU A 48 14.90 33.32 -23.19
CA LEU A 48 14.05 32.16 -22.97
C LEU A 48 13.06 32.43 -21.83
N GLN A 49 11.79 32.50 -22.19
CA GLN A 49 10.68 32.50 -21.25
C GLN A 49 9.75 31.37 -21.62
N SER A 50 9.38 30.55 -20.65
CA SER A 50 8.67 29.32 -20.91
C SER A 50 7.69 28.99 -19.79
N ARG A 51 6.59 28.29 -20.10
CA ARG A 51 5.62 27.83 -19.12
C ARG A 51 5.24 26.36 -19.35
N PRO A 52 5.05 25.55 -18.31
CA PRO A 52 4.46 24.23 -18.45
C PRO A 52 3.08 24.30 -19.10
N SER A 53 2.81 23.45 -20.09
CA SER A 53 1.49 23.39 -20.74
C SER A 53 0.66 22.23 -20.19
N VAL A 54 -0.27 22.56 -19.29
CA VAL A 54 -1.19 21.57 -18.68
C VAL A 54 -2.08 20.92 -19.75
N VAL A 55 -2.50 21.70 -20.75
CA VAL A 55 -3.36 21.20 -21.85
C VAL A 55 -2.60 20.19 -22.69
N LEU A 56 -1.38 20.51 -23.12
CA LEU A 56 -0.57 19.58 -23.90
C LEU A 56 -0.19 18.33 -23.11
N ARG A 57 0.09 18.45 -21.80
CA ARG A 57 0.33 17.29 -20.93
C ARG A 57 -0.85 16.31 -20.93
N ARG A 58 -2.08 16.82 -20.85
CA ARG A 58 -3.29 15.98 -20.93
C ARG A 58 -3.45 15.37 -22.31
N MET A 59 -3.37 16.17 -23.37
CA MET A 59 -3.51 15.69 -24.76
C MET A 59 -2.49 14.61 -25.11
N ILE A 60 -1.21 14.83 -24.80
CA ILE A 60 -0.14 13.85 -25.03
C ILE A 60 -0.35 12.61 -24.14
N GLY A 61 -0.79 12.82 -22.89
CA GLY A 61 -1.06 11.74 -21.94
C GLY A 61 -2.18 10.81 -22.36
N ASP A 62 -3.17 11.32 -23.10
CA ASP A 62 -4.34 10.58 -23.60
C ASP A 62 -4.09 9.86 -24.94
N LEU A 63 -2.93 10.09 -25.58
CA LEU A 63 -2.57 9.40 -26.81
C LEU A 63 -2.56 7.88 -26.60
N SER A 64 -3.29 7.18 -27.46
CA SER A 64 -3.32 5.73 -27.47
C SER A 64 -1.98 5.17 -27.92
N VAL A 65 -1.44 4.25 -27.13
CA VAL A 65 -0.20 3.52 -27.40
C VAL A 65 -0.44 2.03 -27.23
N ILE A 66 0.37 1.21 -27.89
CA ILE A 66 0.33 -0.24 -27.79
C ILE A 66 1.62 -0.68 -27.09
N CYS A 67 1.51 -1.50 -26.05
CA CYS A 67 2.69 -2.09 -25.42
C CYS A 67 3.38 -3.03 -26.41
N GLU A 68 4.67 -2.79 -26.69
CA GLU A 68 5.45 -3.59 -27.64
C GLU A 68 5.68 -5.04 -27.18
N LEU A 69 5.54 -5.32 -25.88
CA LEU A 69 5.79 -6.66 -25.31
C LEU A 69 4.56 -7.56 -25.30
N CYS A 70 3.37 -6.99 -25.11
CA CYS A 70 2.13 -7.77 -24.92
C CYS A 70 0.97 -7.30 -25.79
N ASN A 71 1.17 -6.29 -26.65
CA ASN A 71 0.17 -5.68 -27.51
C ASN A 71 -1.04 -5.08 -26.79
N TYR A 72 -0.94 -4.85 -25.47
CA TYR A 72 -2.01 -4.21 -24.71
C TYR A 72 -2.14 -2.73 -25.09
N LYS A 73 -3.35 -2.31 -25.46
CA LYS A 73 -3.68 -0.93 -25.80
C LYS A 73 -3.92 -0.13 -24.52
N THR A 74 -3.18 0.95 -24.33
CA THR A 74 -3.30 1.85 -23.17
C THR A 74 -3.03 3.29 -23.60
N THR A 75 -3.03 4.24 -22.67
CA THR A 75 -2.64 5.63 -22.93
C THR A 75 -1.17 5.85 -22.59
N ARG A 76 -0.53 6.84 -23.20
CA ARG A 76 0.88 7.17 -22.94
C ARG A 76 1.15 7.48 -21.47
N SER A 77 0.21 8.13 -20.78
CA SER A 77 0.29 8.38 -19.33
C SER A 77 0.24 7.11 -18.48
N GLN A 78 -0.50 6.08 -18.92
CA GLN A 78 -0.65 4.81 -18.20
C GLN A 78 0.39 3.76 -18.59
N LEU A 79 1.12 3.95 -19.69
CA LEU A 79 2.11 2.99 -20.19
C LEU A 79 3.16 2.63 -19.13
N SER A 80 3.68 3.59 -18.39
CA SER A 80 4.67 3.33 -17.32
C SER A 80 4.11 2.44 -16.20
N THR A 81 2.84 2.63 -15.83
CA THR A 81 2.13 1.79 -14.86
C THR A 81 1.90 0.39 -15.43
N HIS A 82 1.50 0.29 -16.69
CA HIS A 82 1.36 -0.99 -17.39
C HIS A 82 2.68 -1.76 -17.40
N MET A 83 3.82 -1.12 -17.71
CA MET A 83 5.12 -1.79 -17.76
C MET A 83 5.49 -2.49 -16.43
N LYS A 84 5.05 -1.96 -15.28
CA LYS A 84 5.27 -2.60 -13.97
C LYS A 84 4.50 -3.91 -13.78
N ILE A 85 3.39 -4.07 -14.49
CA ILE A 85 2.48 -5.21 -14.39
C ILE A 85 2.38 -6.01 -15.69
N CYS A 86 3.19 -5.68 -16.70
CA CYS A 86 3.12 -6.28 -18.02
C CYS A 86 3.45 -7.78 -17.95
N PRO A 87 2.58 -8.68 -18.43
CA PRO A 87 2.78 -10.13 -18.33
C PRO A 87 3.99 -10.62 -19.14
N SER A 88 4.26 -9.97 -20.27
CA SER A 88 5.39 -10.31 -21.16
C SER A 88 6.71 -9.67 -20.75
N ARG A 89 6.74 -8.84 -19.70
CA ARG A 89 7.98 -8.22 -19.23
C ARG A 89 8.91 -9.30 -18.69
N LEU A 90 10.16 -9.30 -19.15
CA LEU A 90 11.20 -10.18 -18.62
C LEU A 90 11.65 -9.65 -17.25
N GLU A 91 11.72 -10.57 -16.28
CA GLU A 91 12.24 -10.35 -14.94
C GLU A 91 13.27 -11.44 -14.66
N LYS A 92 14.27 -11.13 -13.82
CA LYS A 92 15.27 -12.12 -13.43
C LYS A 92 14.78 -12.95 -12.26
N CYS A 93 14.90 -14.28 -12.37
CA CYS A 93 14.71 -15.15 -11.23
C CYS A 93 15.71 -14.80 -10.13
N LEU A 94 15.24 -14.57 -8.91
CA LEU A 94 16.13 -14.24 -7.78
C LEU A 94 16.99 -15.43 -7.33
N ILE A 95 16.62 -16.66 -7.70
CA ILE A 95 17.31 -17.89 -7.29
C ILE A 95 18.32 -18.31 -8.36
N CYS A 96 17.90 -18.44 -9.62
CA CYS A 96 18.76 -18.93 -10.71
C CYS A 96 19.20 -17.87 -11.72
N GLN A 97 18.77 -16.62 -11.58
CA GLN A 97 19.10 -15.50 -12.49
C GLN A 97 18.62 -15.65 -13.95
N ALA A 98 17.81 -16.66 -14.27
CA ALA A 98 17.20 -16.82 -15.59
C ALA A 98 16.25 -15.65 -15.90
N ASP A 99 16.24 -15.19 -17.16
CA ASP A 99 15.29 -14.20 -17.66
C ASP A 99 13.94 -14.89 -17.98
N ILE A 100 12.90 -14.52 -17.25
CA ILE A 100 11.58 -15.18 -17.32
C ILE A 100 10.51 -14.12 -17.51
N LYS A 101 9.50 -14.41 -18.34
CA LYS A 101 8.33 -13.53 -18.45
C LYS A 101 7.60 -13.46 -17.11
N ARG A 102 7.11 -12.28 -16.76
CA ARG A 102 6.39 -12.04 -15.51
C ARG A 102 5.23 -13.03 -15.28
N SER A 103 4.51 -13.41 -16.35
CA SER A 103 3.45 -14.43 -16.28
C SER A 103 3.95 -15.81 -15.86
N GLU A 104 5.19 -16.16 -16.20
CA GLU A 104 5.79 -17.48 -16.03
C GLU A 104 6.64 -17.60 -14.75
N ILE A 105 6.78 -16.53 -13.96
CA ILE A 105 7.60 -16.56 -12.73
C ILE A 105 7.09 -17.58 -11.72
N ILE A 106 5.77 -17.64 -11.50
CA ILE A 106 5.19 -18.58 -10.54
C ILE A 106 5.34 -20.03 -11.03
N PRO A 107 4.95 -20.38 -12.28
CA PRO A 107 5.23 -21.70 -12.84
C PRO A 107 6.71 -22.10 -12.73
N HIS A 108 7.64 -21.22 -13.14
CA HIS A 108 9.07 -21.47 -13.04
C HIS A 108 9.52 -21.74 -11.60
N ALA A 109 9.05 -20.94 -10.65
CA ALA A 109 9.43 -21.11 -9.25
C ALA A 109 8.92 -22.44 -8.68
N LEU A 110 7.71 -22.87 -9.07
CA LEU A 110 7.17 -24.17 -8.65
C LEU A 110 7.88 -25.34 -9.31
N GLU A 111 8.30 -25.23 -10.56
CA GLU A 111 8.94 -26.32 -11.29
C GLU A 111 10.43 -26.50 -10.92
N PHE A 112 11.18 -25.39 -10.81
CA PHE A 112 12.64 -25.44 -10.64
C PHE A 112 13.11 -25.16 -9.22
N HIS A 113 12.24 -24.56 -8.39
CA HIS A 113 12.60 -24.07 -7.06
C HIS A 113 11.61 -24.52 -5.97
N GLU A 114 10.87 -25.61 -6.21
CA GLU A 114 9.91 -26.17 -5.26
C GLU A 114 10.52 -26.36 -3.86
N ASN A 115 11.70 -26.97 -3.80
CA ASN A 115 12.40 -27.22 -2.53
C ASN A 115 12.73 -25.92 -1.79
N VAL A 116 13.12 -24.86 -2.49
CA VAL A 116 13.43 -23.56 -1.88
C VAL A 116 12.16 -22.90 -1.33
N ILE A 117 11.03 -23.06 -2.03
CA ILE A 117 9.72 -22.57 -1.56
C ILE A 117 9.27 -23.35 -0.31
N ILE A 118 9.38 -24.68 -0.34
CA ILE A 118 9.08 -25.57 0.78
C ILE A 118 9.97 -25.22 1.98
N GLU A 119 11.28 -25.08 1.79
CA GLU A 119 12.20 -24.66 2.83
C GLU A 119 11.93 -23.25 3.35
N ALA A 120 11.54 -22.31 2.51
CA ALA A 120 11.15 -20.97 2.97
C ALA A 120 9.87 -21.02 3.81
N TYR A 121 8.89 -21.83 3.40
CA TYR A 121 7.62 -21.99 4.12
C TYR A 121 7.82 -22.74 5.45
N TYR A 122 8.41 -23.93 5.40
CA TYR A 122 8.65 -24.76 6.59
C TYR A 122 9.82 -24.29 7.44
N GLY A 123 10.85 -23.70 6.85
CA GLY A 123 11.97 -23.05 7.56
C GLY A 123 11.57 -21.71 8.17
N GLY A 124 10.65 -20.98 7.55
CA GLY A 124 9.93 -19.87 8.18
C GLY A 124 9.07 -20.35 9.35
N LEU A 125 8.38 -21.49 9.20
CA LEU A 125 7.66 -22.16 10.29
C LEU A 125 8.59 -22.77 11.35
N ALA A 126 9.81 -23.19 11.01
CA ALA A 126 10.81 -23.72 11.93
C ALA A 126 11.58 -22.60 12.63
N LYS A 127 11.74 -21.42 12.02
CA LYS A 127 12.11 -20.18 12.71
C LYS A 127 10.95 -19.64 13.56
N ALA A 128 9.71 -19.94 13.21
CA ALA A 128 8.54 -19.65 14.05
C ALA A 128 8.31 -20.70 15.16
N LYS A 129 8.76 -21.95 14.97
CA LYS A 129 8.72 -23.08 15.93
C LYS A 129 10.02 -23.29 16.69
N GLY A 130 11.09 -22.60 16.29
CA GLY A 130 12.33 -22.40 17.03
C GLY A 130 12.05 -21.46 18.18
N ILE A 131 11.32 -22.01 19.14
CA ILE A 131 11.30 -21.53 20.50
C ILE A 131 12.71 -21.84 21.04
N GLU A 132 13.69 -20.96 20.75
CA GLU A 132 14.34 -20.33 21.89
C GLU A 132 13.16 -19.79 22.68
N GLU A 133 13.01 -20.20 23.94
CA GLU A 133 12.02 -19.63 24.84
C GLU A 133 11.98 -18.14 24.56
N ARG A 134 10.98 -17.69 23.78
CA ARG A 134 10.67 -16.28 23.70
C ARG A 134 10.24 -16.04 25.12
N LYS A 135 11.17 -15.57 25.96
CA LYS A 135 10.89 -14.93 27.23
C LYS A 135 9.67 -14.10 26.90
N ILE A 136 8.51 -14.53 27.41
CA ILE A 136 7.24 -13.88 27.13
C ILE A 136 7.53 -12.41 27.32
N GLU A 137 7.54 -11.64 26.23
CA GLU A 137 7.99 -10.25 26.28
C GLU A 137 6.90 -9.52 27.03
N TYR A 138 7.06 -9.49 28.35
CA TYR A 138 6.20 -8.79 29.25
C TYR A 138 6.39 -7.31 28.94
N ARG A 139 5.43 -6.74 28.22
CA ARG A 139 5.38 -5.29 28.06
C ARG A 139 4.57 -4.74 29.22
N GLU A 140 5.18 -3.83 29.95
CA GLU A 140 4.53 -3.15 31.06
C GLU A 140 3.36 -2.32 30.51
N CYS A 141 2.15 -2.55 31.03
CA CYS A 141 1.07 -1.61 30.81
C CYS A 141 1.26 -0.41 31.75
N ILE A 142 1.28 0.78 31.17
CA ILE A 142 1.66 2.02 31.86
C ILE A 142 0.76 2.29 33.07
N ASN A 143 -0.53 1.97 33.00
CA ASN A 143 -1.49 2.47 33.99
C ASN A 143 -1.61 1.63 35.27
N MET A 144 -0.81 0.56 35.46
CA MET A 144 -0.87 -0.24 36.71
C MET A 144 0.41 -1.01 37.07
N SER A 145 1.54 -0.79 36.38
CA SER A 145 2.78 -1.57 36.58
C SER A 145 2.59 -3.09 36.47
N LYS A 146 1.54 -3.52 35.73
CA LYS A 146 1.25 -4.94 35.49
C LYS A 146 1.77 -5.34 34.11
N LYS A 147 2.22 -6.59 34.02
CA LYS A 147 2.77 -7.15 32.80
C LYS A 147 1.63 -7.65 31.91
N ALA A 148 1.46 -7.06 30.72
CA ALA A 148 0.51 -7.55 29.74
C ALA A 148 1.04 -8.84 29.08
N ARG A 149 0.13 -9.74 28.69
CA ARG A 149 0.42 -11.00 28.00
C ARG A 149 -0.39 -11.10 26.72
N ILE A 150 0.15 -11.80 25.73
CA ILE A 150 -0.57 -12.09 24.48
C ILE A 150 -1.57 -13.24 24.74
N GLY A 151 -2.85 -13.00 24.44
CA GLY A 151 -3.90 -14.03 24.46
C GLY A 151 -3.98 -14.82 23.16
N GLU A 152 -4.89 -15.79 23.08
CA GLU A 152 -5.07 -16.66 21.89
C GLU A 152 -5.43 -15.89 20.61
N SER A 153 -6.12 -14.76 20.76
CA SER A 153 -6.42 -13.83 19.66
C SER A 153 -5.19 -13.05 19.17
N GLY A 154 -4.01 -13.23 19.77
CA GLY A 154 -2.82 -12.44 19.42
C GLY A 154 -2.89 -10.99 19.90
N LYS A 155 -3.70 -10.70 20.92
CA LYS A 155 -3.84 -9.37 21.54
C LYS A 155 -3.22 -9.31 22.92
N TYR A 156 -2.78 -8.13 23.35
CA TYR A 156 -2.31 -7.91 24.72
C TYR A 156 -3.47 -7.81 25.72
N TYR A 157 -3.28 -8.43 26.89
CA TYR A 157 -4.19 -8.40 28.03
C TYR A 157 -3.42 -8.35 29.36
N CYS A 158 -3.82 -7.47 30.27
CA CYS A 158 -3.16 -7.33 31.59
C CYS A 158 -3.98 -7.87 32.77
N GLY A 159 -5.21 -8.35 32.53
CA GLY A 159 -6.10 -8.92 33.55
C GLY A 159 -6.72 -7.90 34.51
N THR A 160 -6.42 -6.60 34.36
CA THR A 160 -6.90 -5.57 35.29
C THR A 160 -8.37 -5.26 35.08
N LYS A 161 -9.03 -4.83 36.16
CA LYS A 161 -10.37 -4.26 36.08
C LYS A 161 -10.30 -2.98 35.26
N GLN A 162 -11.11 -2.90 34.22
CA GLN A 162 -11.21 -1.73 33.37
C GLN A 162 -11.93 -0.61 34.14
N ILE A 163 -11.46 0.63 33.93
CA ILE A 163 -12.08 1.83 34.50
C ILE A 163 -13.45 2.09 33.85
N PHE A 164 -13.60 1.70 32.58
CA PHE A 164 -14.82 1.91 31.82
C PHE A 164 -15.79 0.72 31.94
N PRO A 165 -17.10 0.98 32.17
CA PRO A 165 -18.11 -0.07 32.22
C PRO A 165 -18.35 -0.64 30.82
N CYS A 166 -17.72 -1.76 30.46
CA CYS A 166 -18.11 -2.48 29.25
C CYS A 166 -19.33 -3.34 29.52
N LYS A 167 -20.40 -3.15 28.74
CA LYS A 167 -21.54 -4.08 28.72
C LYS A 167 -21.25 -5.39 27.96
N CYS A 168 -20.04 -5.53 27.44
CA CYS A 168 -19.62 -6.60 26.56
C CYS A 168 -18.79 -7.71 27.24
N CYS A 169 -18.30 -7.46 28.45
CA CYS A 169 -17.38 -8.35 29.17
C CYS A 169 -17.56 -8.19 30.68
N ASP A 170 -16.86 -9.03 31.46
CA ASP A 170 -16.82 -9.01 32.94
C ASP A 170 -16.12 -7.77 33.55
N GLY A 171 -15.77 -6.80 32.71
CA GLY A 171 -15.07 -5.59 33.11
C GLY A 171 -13.57 -5.82 33.37
N LYS A 172 -12.99 -6.97 33.00
CA LYS A 172 -11.54 -7.21 33.07
C LYS A 172 -10.89 -7.17 31.69
N CYS A 173 -9.63 -6.79 31.65
CA CYS A 173 -8.79 -6.87 30.46
C CYS A 173 -8.32 -8.32 30.26
N GLY A 174 -9.13 -9.17 29.65
CA GLY A 174 -8.89 -10.63 29.66
C GLY A 174 -9.13 -11.34 28.33
N LYS A 175 -8.35 -12.40 28.11
CA LYS A 175 -8.31 -13.19 26.86
C LYS A 175 -9.61 -13.95 26.53
N ASP A 176 -10.38 -14.36 27.54
CA ASP A 176 -11.49 -15.32 27.34
C ASP A 176 -12.83 -14.63 27.06
N THR A 177 -13.06 -13.45 27.65
CA THR A 177 -14.33 -12.71 27.51
C THR A 177 -14.15 -11.19 27.46
N GLY A 178 -12.93 -10.69 27.67
CA GLY A 178 -12.62 -9.29 27.90
C GLY A 178 -12.19 -8.54 26.65
N CYS A 179 -12.58 -7.27 26.57
CA CYS A 179 -11.85 -6.36 25.70
C CYS A 179 -10.45 -6.07 26.27
N ASN A 180 -9.51 -5.63 25.44
CA ASN A 180 -8.27 -5.06 25.97
C ASN A 180 -8.56 -3.68 26.60
N CYS A 181 -7.78 -3.29 27.60
CA CYS A 181 -7.79 -1.91 28.09
C CYS A 181 -7.07 -0.99 27.08
N VAL A 182 -7.14 0.33 27.31
CA VAL A 182 -6.49 1.33 26.44
C VAL A 182 -5.00 1.08 26.31
N ASP A 183 -4.27 0.82 27.40
CA ASP A 183 -2.84 0.55 27.34
C ASP A 183 -2.51 -0.72 26.56
N CYS A 184 -3.31 -1.78 26.74
CA CYS A 184 -3.11 -3.02 26.01
C CYS A 184 -3.44 -2.86 24.51
N MET A 185 -4.40 -2.00 24.17
CA MET A 185 -4.62 -1.60 22.78
C MET A 185 -3.44 -0.80 22.23
N ALA A 186 -2.85 0.11 23.01
CA ALA A 186 -1.66 0.83 22.60
C ALA A 186 -0.47 -0.12 22.37
N LEU A 187 -0.35 -1.18 23.18
CA LEU A 187 0.62 -2.24 22.96
C LEU A 187 0.34 -3.02 21.67
N ASP A 188 -0.93 -3.34 21.37
CA ASP A 188 -1.32 -3.98 20.12
C ASP A 188 -0.92 -3.12 18.90
N ILE A 189 -1.24 -1.82 18.93
CA ILE A 189 -0.89 -0.84 17.89
C ILE A 189 0.63 -0.77 17.71
N LYS A 190 1.37 -0.58 18.80
CA LYS A 190 2.83 -0.44 18.77
C LYS A 190 3.52 -1.73 18.30
N ALA A 191 3.11 -2.88 18.80
CA ALA A 191 3.72 -4.16 18.45
C ALA A 191 3.47 -4.55 16.99
N ARG A 192 2.36 -4.11 16.40
CA ARG A 192 2.00 -4.38 15.00
C ARG A 192 2.41 -3.27 14.03
N GLY A 193 2.97 -2.16 14.53
CA GLY A 193 3.36 -1.01 13.71
C GLY A 193 2.17 -0.36 12.99
N LEU A 194 1.00 -0.29 13.64
CA LEU A 194 -0.21 0.23 12.99
C LEU A 194 -0.18 1.76 12.87
N PRO A 195 -0.67 2.34 11.76
CA PRO A 195 -0.78 3.78 11.61
C PRO A 195 -1.91 4.35 12.48
N LYS A 196 -1.90 5.68 12.67
CA LYS A 196 -2.92 6.39 13.44
C LYS A 196 -4.33 6.11 12.89
N GLY A 197 -5.30 5.92 13.78
CA GLY A 197 -6.69 5.59 13.42
C GLY A 197 -7.01 4.09 13.31
N TYR A 198 -6.00 3.22 13.37
CA TYR A 198 -6.17 1.77 13.33
C TYR A 198 -6.20 1.17 14.73
N LEU A 199 -7.12 0.22 14.94
CA LEU A 199 -7.28 -0.55 16.19
C LEU A 199 -7.26 -2.06 15.90
N VAL A 200 -7.37 -2.87 16.95
CA VAL A 200 -7.45 -4.33 16.84
C VAL A 200 -8.75 -4.83 17.48
N ASN A 201 -9.59 -5.52 16.71
CA ASN A 201 -10.90 -6.01 17.17
C ASN A 201 -10.78 -7.21 18.12
N THR A 202 -11.89 -7.74 18.64
CA THR A 202 -11.87 -8.83 19.63
C THR A 202 -11.25 -10.14 19.14
N SER A 203 -11.18 -10.37 17.83
CA SER A 203 -10.52 -11.54 17.24
C SER A 203 -9.05 -11.31 16.89
N GLY A 204 -8.47 -10.16 17.23
CA GLY A 204 -7.07 -9.88 16.89
C GLY A 204 -6.86 -9.33 15.48
N ASN A 205 -7.93 -9.04 14.76
CA ASN A 205 -7.86 -8.50 13.42
C ASN A 205 -7.69 -6.98 13.46
N ILE A 206 -6.81 -6.46 12.61
CA ILE A 206 -6.60 -5.03 12.41
C ILE A 206 -7.89 -4.45 11.82
N CYS A 207 -8.37 -3.33 12.36
CA CYS A 207 -9.56 -2.66 11.86
C CYS A 207 -9.40 -1.13 11.81
N THR A 208 -10.06 -0.49 10.85
CA THR A 208 -10.10 0.97 10.67
C THR A 208 -11.52 1.45 10.43
N LYS A 209 -11.79 2.73 10.70
CA LYS A 209 -13.08 3.35 10.37
C LYS A 209 -13.20 3.62 8.87
N ASN A 210 -14.40 3.43 8.32
CA ASN A 210 -14.75 3.91 6.99
C ASN A 210 -15.30 5.36 7.03
N LEU A 211 -15.75 5.87 5.88
CA LEU A 211 -16.35 7.21 5.76
C LEU A 211 -17.62 7.39 6.61
N SER A 212 -18.34 6.30 6.92
CA SER A 212 -19.51 6.30 7.81
C SER A 212 -19.15 6.20 9.30
N GLY A 213 -17.86 6.15 9.65
CA GLY A 213 -17.37 6.07 11.02
C GLY A 213 -17.42 4.67 11.66
N LYS A 214 -17.77 3.63 10.90
CA LYS A 214 -17.84 2.23 11.38
C LYS A 214 -16.52 1.49 11.15
N PHE A 215 -16.13 0.61 12.06
CA PHE A 215 -14.91 -0.19 11.96
C PHE A 215 -15.07 -1.40 11.03
N PHE A 216 -14.02 -1.71 10.25
CA PHE A 216 -13.97 -2.90 9.39
C PHE A 216 -12.57 -3.53 9.40
N CYS A 217 -12.48 -4.85 9.27
CA CYS A 217 -11.21 -5.60 9.33
C CYS A 217 -10.83 -6.33 8.04
N MET A 218 -11.66 -6.29 7.00
CA MET A 218 -11.42 -6.95 5.70
C MET A 218 -11.25 -8.47 5.74
N CYS A 219 -11.39 -9.10 6.90
CA CYS A 219 -11.36 -10.56 7.04
C CYS A 219 -12.55 -11.19 6.30
N LEU A 220 -12.28 -12.33 5.67
CA LEU A 220 -13.26 -13.14 4.96
C LEU A 220 -14.13 -13.89 6.00
N GLY A 221 -15.44 -13.63 5.98
CA GLY A 221 -16.43 -14.48 6.63
C GLY A 221 -16.92 -15.57 5.68
N GLU A 222 -17.91 -16.35 6.12
CA GLU A 222 -18.45 -17.48 5.35
C GLU A 222 -19.00 -17.07 3.96
N ASN A 223 -19.60 -15.87 3.85
CA ASN A 223 -20.28 -15.44 2.63
C ASN A 223 -19.75 -14.11 2.05
N SER A 224 -19.00 -13.32 2.81
CA SER A 224 -18.48 -12.02 2.35
C SER A 224 -17.40 -11.45 3.27
N ARG A 225 -16.67 -10.42 2.79
CA ARG A 225 -15.61 -9.75 3.56
C ARG A 225 -16.18 -8.60 4.40
N CYS A 226 -15.68 -8.46 5.62
CA CYS A 226 -16.00 -7.33 6.48
C CYS A 226 -15.51 -6.01 5.85
N GLY A 227 -16.41 -5.13 5.42
CA GLY A 227 -16.08 -3.84 4.79
C GLY A 227 -16.50 -3.67 3.34
N GLN A 228 -17.04 -4.72 2.70
CA GLN A 228 -17.70 -4.61 1.40
C GLN A 228 -19.16 -4.19 1.59
N GLU A 229 -20.00 -5.10 2.07
CA GLU A 229 -21.43 -4.84 2.32
C GLU A 229 -21.87 -5.24 3.74
N ILE A 230 -21.03 -6.00 4.45
CA ILE A 230 -21.31 -6.48 5.80
C ILE A 230 -20.22 -6.05 6.79
N GLN A 231 -20.60 -5.98 8.05
CA GLN A 231 -19.68 -5.80 9.16
C GLN A 231 -19.63 -7.10 9.97
N CYS A 232 -18.43 -7.55 10.36
CA CYS A 232 -18.34 -8.74 11.21
C CYS A 232 -18.68 -8.38 12.66
N ARG A 233 -19.19 -9.36 13.42
CA ARG A 233 -19.57 -9.20 14.83
C ARG A 233 -18.46 -8.61 15.71
N ASN A 234 -17.19 -8.89 15.39
CA ASN A 234 -16.04 -8.35 16.14
C ASN A 234 -15.82 -6.86 15.88
N CYS A 235 -16.06 -6.39 14.66
CA CYS A 235 -16.01 -4.99 14.31
C CYS A 235 -17.24 -4.23 14.81
N GLU A 236 -18.43 -4.83 14.78
CA GLU A 236 -19.63 -4.26 15.43
C GLU A 236 -19.43 -4.05 16.95
N ARG A 237 -18.73 -4.99 17.61
CA ARG A 237 -18.32 -4.82 19.01
C ARG A 237 -17.33 -3.68 19.20
N MET A 238 -16.47 -3.42 18.22
CA MET A 238 -15.57 -2.26 18.24
C MET A 238 -16.38 -0.96 18.15
N ASP A 239 -17.38 -0.87 17.27
CA ASP A 239 -18.28 0.29 17.17
C ASP A 239 -19.03 0.62 18.47
N LYS A 240 -19.26 -0.37 19.33
CA LYS A 240 -19.92 -0.18 20.63
C LYS A 240 -18.96 0.23 21.75
N THR A 241 -17.66 0.12 21.52
CA THR A 241 -16.66 0.25 22.58
C THR A 241 -15.49 1.15 22.22
N TRP A 242 -15.46 1.71 21.01
CA TRP A 242 -14.31 2.47 20.50
C TRP A 242 -14.05 3.76 21.27
N GLU A 243 -15.07 4.35 21.91
CA GLU A 243 -14.95 5.62 22.64
C GLU A 243 -13.88 5.55 23.74
N ARG A 244 -13.67 4.37 24.34
CA ARG A 244 -12.59 4.18 25.33
C ARG A 244 -11.19 4.34 24.73
N TYR A 245 -11.05 4.21 23.41
CA TYR A 245 -9.77 4.31 22.70
C TYR A 245 -9.59 5.67 22.01
N LEU A 246 -10.42 6.67 22.34
CA LEU A 246 -10.32 8.01 21.75
C LEU A 246 -8.92 8.62 21.86
N SER A 247 -8.19 8.34 22.95
CA SER A 247 -6.82 8.83 23.15
C SER A 247 -5.78 8.19 22.20
N LEU A 248 -6.14 7.12 21.49
CA LEU A 248 -5.27 6.40 20.56
C LEU A 248 -5.58 6.69 19.08
N LEU A 249 -6.71 7.35 18.80
CA LEU A 249 -7.18 7.68 17.46
C LEU A 249 -6.71 9.07 17.01
#